data_AF-U5L9H8-F1
#
_entry.id   AF-U5L9H8-F1
#
_cell.length_a   1.000
_cell.length_b   1.000
_cell.length_c   1.000
_cell.angle_alpha   90.00
_cell.angle_beta   90.00
_cell.angle_gamma   90.00
#
_symmetry.space_group_name_H-M   'P 1'
#
loop_
_entity.id
_entity.type
_entity.pdbx_description
1 polymer ?
#
loop_
_entity_poly.entity_id
_entity_poly.type
_entity_poly.pdbx_seq_one_letter_code
_entity_poly.pdbx_strand_id
1 'polypeptide(L)'
;MERKNLKIFTKISFIIAIVTIIVIPISIYTPIPKVFGLLVFLISLIGIPFSIISMFSREKLAKRIFALIVNLLPISLFIYALIMEFTDEFLRTAP
;
A
#
# COMPACT_ATOMS: atom_id res chain seq x y z
N MET A 1 -6.46 -12.75 20.94
CA MET A 1 -7.07 -12.88 19.59
C MET A 1 -7.06 -14.35 19.20
N GLU A 2 -8.17 -14.90 18.73
CA GLU A 2 -8.20 -16.29 18.27
C GLU A 2 -7.32 -16.51 17.03
N ARG A 3 -6.68 -17.67 16.94
CA ARG A 3 -5.78 -18.03 15.83
C ARG A 3 -6.46 -17.93 14.46
N LYS A 4 -7.75 -18.25 14.39
CA LYS A 4 -8.57 -18.16 13.18
C LYS A 4 -8.64 -16.71 12.65
N ASN A 5 -8.72 -15.74 13.56
CA ASN A 5 -8.82 -14.33 13.21
C ASN A 5 -7.51 -13.80 12.61
N LEU A 6 -6.35 -14.17 13.18
CA LEU A 6 -5.03 -13.80 12.63
C LEU A 6 -4.80 -14.32 11.20
N LYS A 7 -5.31 -15.51 10.89
CA LYS A 7 -5.25 -16.07 9.54
C LYS A 7 -6.12 -15.27 8.56
N ILE A 8 -7.29 -14.82 8.99
CA ILE A 8 -8.19 -13.98 8.19
C ILE A 8 -7.52 -12.63 7.90
N PHE A 9 -6.95 -11.96 8.91
CA PHE A 9 -6.23 -10.69 8.69
C PHE A 9 -5.10 -10.84 7.70
N THR A 10 -4.30 -11.92 7.82
CA THR A 10 -3.22 -12.20 6.87
C THR A 10 -3.74 -12.37 5.45
N LYS A 11 -4.87 -13.07 5.28
CA LYS A 11 -5.48 -13.28 3.96
C LYS A 11 -6.00 -11.97 3.37
N ILE A 12 -6.69 -11.15 4.16
CA ILE A 12 -7.22 -9.85 3.73
C ILE A 12 -6.06 -8.92 3.33
N SER A 13 -5.08 -8.75 4.22
CA SER A 13 -3.89 -7.93 3.98
C SER A 13 -3.14 -8.36 2.71
N PHE A 14 -3.01 -9.66 2.48
CA PHE A 14 -2.35 -10.20 1.29
C PHE A 14 -3.16 -9.97 0.00
N ILE A 15 -4.49 -10.07 0.05
CA ILE A 15 -5.35 -9.75 -1.10
C ILE A 15 -5.24 -8.27 -1.46
N ILE A 16 -5.27 -7.38 -0.44
CA ILE A 16 -5.09 -5.94 -0.65
C ILE A 16 -3.74 -5.69 -1.32
N ALA A 17 -2.66 -6.30 -0.83
CA ALA A 17 -1.34 -6.17 -1.43
C ALA A 17 -1.31 -6.61 -2.91
N ILE A 18 -1.95 -7.73 -3.25
CA ILE A 18 -2.06 -8.17 -4.65
C ILE A 18 -2.78 -7.13 -5.51
N VAL A 19 -3.91 -6.60 -5.05
CA VAL A 19 -4.66 -5.58 -5.79
C VAL A 19 -3.78 -4.34 -5.99
N THR A 20 -3.08 -3.90 -4.94
CA THR A 20 -2.19 -2.73 -4.98
C THR A 20 -1.08 -2.90 -6.01
N ILE A 21 -0.37 -4.04 -6.02
CA ILE A 21 0.76 -4.25 -6.93
C ILE A 21 0.34 -4.47 -8.39
N ILE A 22 -0.93 -4.81 -8.64
CA ILE A 22 -1.49 -4.89 -9.99
C ILE A 22 -1.92 -3.50 -10.46
N VAL A 23 -2.65 -2.75 -9.63
CA VAL A 23 -3.23 -1.47 -10.03
C VAL A 23 -2.16 -0.39 -10.20
N ILE A 24 -1.13 -0.35 -9.33
CA ILE A 24 -0.07 0.69 -9.43
C ILE A 24 0.62 0.65 -10.81
N PRO A 25 1.20 -0.48 -11.29
CA PRO A 25 1.82 -0.52 -12.61
C PRO A 25 0.85 -0.21 -13.74
N ILE A 26 -0.38 -0.75 -13.68
CA ILE A 26 -1.40 -0.47 -14.71
C ILE A 26 -1.71 1.03 -14.77
N SER A 27 -1.69 1.74 -13.63
CA SER A 27 -1.93 3.18 -13.56
C SER A 27 -0.86 4.03 -14.24
N ILE A 28 0.34 3.47 -14.42
CA ILE A 28 1.45 4.13 -15.11
C ILE A 28 1.25 4.03 -16.63
N TYR A 29 0.78 2.89 -17.12
CA TYR A 29 0.67 2.62 -18.56
C TYR A 29 -0.69 2.95 -19.17
N THR A 30 -1.73 3.02 -18.34
CA THR A 30 -3.09 3.28 -18.79
C THR A 30 -3.74 4.36 -17.92
N PRO A 31 -4.58 5.24 -18.50
CA PRO A 31 -5.36 6.19 -17.75
C PRO A 31 -6.45 5.43 -16.97
N ILE A 32 -6.07 4.91 -15.80
CA ILE A 32 -7.04 4.36 -14.87
C ILE A 32 -7.90 5.53 -14.35
N PRO A 33 -9.23 5.38 -14.25
CA PRO A 33 -10.07 6.41 -13.65
C PRO A 33 -9.53 6.76 -12.25
N LYS A 34 -9.33 8.05 -11.98
CA LYS A 34 -8.75 8.57 -10.71
C LYS A 34 -9.38 7.94 -9.47
N VAL A 35 -10.66 7.59 -9.55
CA VAL A 35 -11.43 6.88 -8.52
C VAL A 35 -10.79 5.54 -8.12
N PHE A 36 -10.33 4.73 -9.06
CA PHE A 36 -9.69 3.44 -8.75
C PHE A 36 -8.34 3.61 -8.06
N GLY A 37 -7.53 4.59 -8.47
CA GLY A 37 -6.27 4.90 -7.78
C GLY A 37 -6.52 5.32 -6.33
N LEU A 38 -7.51 6.17 -6.11
CA LEU A 38 -7.92 6.61 -4.78
C LEU A 38 -8.47 5.46 -3.94
N LEU A 39 -9.28 4.56 -4.52
CA LEU A 39 -9.77 3.37 -3.84
C LEU A 39 -8.63 2.45 -3.40
N VAL A 40 -7.64 2.22 -4.25
CA VAL A 40 -6.46 1.40 -3.89
C VAL A 40 -5.68 2.04 -2.75
N PHE A 41 -5.49 3.36 -2.78
CA PHE A 41 -4.85 4.08 -1.68
C PHE A 41 -5.62 3.92 -0.35
N LEU A 42 -6.94 4.12 -0.36
CA LEU A 42 -7.79 3.96 0.84
C LEU A 42 -7.79 2.54 1.38
N ILE A 43 -7.88 1.53 0.50
CA ILE A 43 -7.86 0.13 0.90
C ILE A 43 -6.47 -0.22 1.47
N SER A 44 -5.40 0.33 0.90
CA SER A 44 -4.03 0.12 1.40
C SER A 44 -3.83 0.69 2.81
N LEU A 45 -4.43 1.85 3.12
CA LEU A 45 -4.43 2.43 4.46
C LEU A 45 -5.02 1.47 5.51
N ILE A 46 -6.10 0.77 5.16
CA ILE A 46 -6.70 -0.27 6.02
C ILE A 46 -5.85 -1.56 6.00
N GLY A 47 -5.18 -1.82 4.88
CA GLY A 47 -4.26 -2.95 4.71
C GLY A 47 -3.04 -2.90 5.64
N ILE A 48 -2.51 -1.70 5.95
CA ILE A 48 -1.34 -1.51 6.82
C ILE A 48 -1.55 -2.09 8.24
N PRO A 49 -2.58 -1.69 9.02
CA PRO A 49 -2.79 -2.25 10.36
C PRO A 49 -3.04 -3.76 10.30
N PHE A 50 -3.72 -4.26 9.26
CA PHE A 50 -3.89 -5.71 9.07
C PHE A 50 -2.57 -6.41 8.77
N SER A 51 -1.68 -5.81 7.98
CA SER A 51 -0.34 -6.32 7.73
C SER A 51 0.49 -6.38 9.02
N ILE A 52 0.40 -5.35 9.88
CA ILE A 52 1.09 -5.32 11.18
C ILE A 52 0.54 -6.44 12.10
N ILE A 53 -0.78 -6.55 12.24
CA ILE A 53 -1.40 -7.61 13.06
C ILE A 53 -1.06 -8.99 12.50
N SER A 54 -0.96 -9.14 11.17
CA SER A 54 -0.62 -10.41 10.52
C SER A 54 0.76 -10.94 10.89
N MET A 55 1.70 -10.08 11.31
CA MET A 55 3.06 -10.46 11.75
C MET A 55 3.07 -11.37 12.99
N PHE A 56 1.97 -11.44 13.73
CA PHE A 56 1.81 -12.34 14.86
C PHE A 56 1.15 -13.68 14.49
N SER A 57 0.74 -13.87 13.22
CA SER A 57 0.17 -15.14 12.75
C SER A 57 1.25 -16.20 12.46
N ARG A 58 0.86 -17.48 12.40
CA ARG A 58 1.75 -18.59 11.97
C ARG A 58 1.77 -18.83 10.44
N GLU A 59 1.24 -17.89 9.66
CA GLU A 59 1.32 -17.97 8.18
C GLU A 59 2.75 -17.75 7.69
N LYS A 60 3.01 -18.13 6.43
CA LYS A 60 4.34 -18.00 5.81
C LYS A 60 4.88 -16.57 5.98
N LEU A 61 6.05 -16.44 6.59
CA LEU A 61 6.71 -15.16 6.84
C LEU A 61 6.86 -14.32 5.57
N ALA A 62 7.21 -14.94 4.45
CA ALA A 62 7.29 -14.28 3.15
C ALA A 62 5.96 -13.58 2.75
N LYS A 63 4.80 -14.21 2.96
CA LYS A 63 3.49 -13.59 2.65
C LYS A 63 3.23 -12.35 3.51
N ARG A 64 3.62 -12.40 4.78
CA ARG A 64 3.39 -11.32 5.74
C ARG A 64 4.27 -10.11 5.45
N ILE A 65 5.56 -10.35 5.19
CA ILE A 65 6.49 -9.28 4.79
C ILE A 65 6.07 -8.68 3.45
N PHE A 66 5.74 -9.52 2.47
CA PHE A 66 5.25 -9.03 1.18
C PHE A 66 4.02 -8.14 1.34
N ALA A 67 3.02 -8.58 2.10
CA ALA A 67 1.81 -7.80 2.30
C ALA A 67 2.05 -6.49 3.08
N LEU A 68 3.02 -6.47 4.01
CA LEU A 68 3.40 -5.25 4.70
C LEU A 68 4.06 -4.24 3.76
N ILE A 69 5.09 -4.66 3.01
CA ILE A 69 5.84 -3.79 2.10
C ILE A 69 4.90 -3.21 1.03
N VAL A 70 4.09 -4.07 0.42
CA VAL A 70 3.22 -3.65 -0.68
C VAL A 70 2.07 -2.76 -0.19
N ASN A 71 1.50 -3.01 0.98
CA ASN A 71 0.48 -2.10 1.54
C ASN A 71 1.06 -0.76 2.00
N LEU A 72 2.38 -0.65 2.18
CA LEU A 72 3.07 0.62 2.45
C LEU A 72 3.38 1.40 1.16
N LEU A 73 3.45 0.76 -0.01
CA LEU A 73 3.80 1.44 -1.26
C LEU A 73 2.94 2.68 -1.56
N PRO A 74 1.59 2.63 -1.48
CA PRO A 74 0.77 3.79 -1.81
C PRO A 74 1.05 5.00 -0.91
N ILE A 75 1.26 4.78 0.38
CA ILE A 75 1.56 5.88 1.31
C ILE A 75 2.98 6.42 1.10
N SER A 76 3.95 5.55 0.80
CA SER A 76 5.31 5.97 0.45
C SER A 76 5.36 6.80 -0.82
N LEU A 77 4.60 6.41 -1.86
CA LEU A 77 4.49 7.17 -3.11
C LEU A 77 3.81 8.52 -2.90
N PHE A 78 2.77 8.57 -2.06
CA PHE A 78 2.09 9.82 -1.72
C PHE A 78 3.02 10.79 -0.98
N ILE A 79 3.75 10.31 0.03
CA ILE A 79 4.73 11.12 0.76
C ILE A 79 5.84 11.60 -0.18
N TYR A 80 6.33 10.73 -1.07
CA TYR A 80 7.33 11.10 -2.06
C TYR A 80 6.84 12.23 -2.98
N ALA A 81 5.60 12.13 -3.49
CA ALA A 81 4.99 13.17 -4.32
C ALA A 81 4.89 14.51 -3.56
N LEU A 82 4.46 14.49 -2.29
CA LEU A 82 4.41 15.70 -1.46
C LEU A 82 5.78 16.34 -1.24
N ILE A 83 6.81 15.53 -0.99
CA ILE A 83 8.18 16.03 -0.82
C ILE A 83 8.70 16.66 -2.12
N MET A 84 8.40 16.03 -3.26
CA MET A 84 8.77 16.56 -4.58
C MET A 84 8.10 17.89 -4.85
N GLU A 85 6.78 18.00 -4.61
CA GLU A 85 6.03 19.25 -4.79
C GLU A 85 6.54 20.36 -3.87
N PHE A 86 6.79 20.04 -2.60
CA PHE A 86 7.40 20.99 -1.65
C PHE A 86 8.79 21.45 -2.11
N THR A 87 9.62 20.52 -2.61
CA THR A 87 10.96 20.85 -3.10
C THR A 87 10.88 21.74 -4.34
N ASP A 88 9.93 21.48 -5.24
CA ASP A 88 9.73 22.27 -6.46
C ASP A 88 9.26 23.69 -6.16
N GLU A 89 8.39 23.86 -5.17
CA GLU A 89 7.84 25.16 -4.80
C GLU A 89 8.83 26.01 -3.98
N PHE A 90 9.54 25.41 -3.04
CA PHE A 90 10.32 26.16 -2.04
C PHE A 90 11.84 26.10 -2.22
N LEU A 91 12.36 25.04 -2.87
CA LEU A 91 13.81 24.80 -2.97
C LEU A 91 14.33 24.94 -4.39
N ARG A 92 13.46 24.82 -5.40
CA ARG A 92 13.86 25.04 -6.78
C ARG A 92 13.90 26.54 -7.08
N THR A 93 15.10 27.07 -7.18
CA THR A 93 15.32 28.42 -7.73
C THR A 93 14.77 28.49 -9.15
N ALA A 94 14.02 29.55 -9.46
CA ALA A 94 13.72 29.92 -10.84
C ALA A 94 15.03 29.94 -11.67
N PRO A 95 14.98 29.59 -12.97
CA PRO A 95 16.16 29.71 -13.83
C PRO A 95 16.73 31.14 -13.82
#